data_AF-A0A4U0FA89-F1
#
_entry.id   AF-A0A4U0FA89-F1
#
_cell.length_a   1.000
_cell.length_b   1.000
_cell.length_c   1.000
_cell.angle_alpha   90.00
_cell.angle_beta   90.00
_cell.angle_gamma   90.00
#
_symmetry.space_group_name_H-M   'P 1'
#
loop_
_entity.id
_entity.type
_entity.pdbx_description
1 polymer ?
#
loop_
_entity_poly.entity_id
_entity_poly.type
_entity_poly.pdbx_seq_one_letter_code
_entity_poly.pdbx_strand_id
1 'polypeptide(L)'
;MALWGTIVNAVAIIAGSILGRIFPSIPDRIHKTVMQGLGMAIVILGITMAIKTENFLILIISLVLGGVSGELLKVEYRLQQFGGWLEQRVGGAGKESGTRNIAEGFVTATLVYCVGAMAILGSLESGANLGGLFSF
;
A
#
# COMPACT_ATOMS: atom_id res chain seq x y z
N MET A 1 23.58 -8.14 -0.91
CA MET A 1 22.52 -9.17 -1.00
C MET A 1 21.21 -8.48 -1.33
N ALA A 2 20.78 -8.56 -2.60
CA ALA A 2 19.70 -7.75 -3.16
C ALA A 2 18.35 -7.84 -2.42
N LEU A 3 18.08 -8.94 -1.70
CA LEU A 3 16.78 -9.16 -1.03
C LEU A 3 16.73 -8.67 0.43
N TRP A 4 17.86 -8.23 1.00
CA TRP A 4 17.91 -7.92 2.43
C TRP A 4 17.01 -6.73 2.80
N GLY A 5 16.98 -5.68 1.98
CA GLY A 5 16.11 -4.52 2.19
C GLY A 5 14.62 -4.88 2.16
N THR A 6 14.19 -5.68 1.19
CA THR A 6 12.80 -6.15 1.08
C THR A 6 12.40 -7.05 2.26
N ILE A 7 13.29 -7.93 2.69
CA ILE A 7 13.07 -8.81 3.84
C ILE A 7 12.95 -7.98 5.13
N VAL A 8 13.86 -7.03 5.36
CA VAL A 8 13.82 -6.13 6.52
C VAL A 8 12.53 -5.31 6.51
N ASN A 9 12.10 -4.79 5.36
CA ASN A 9 10.84 -4.06 5.23
C ASN A 9 9.63 -4.94 5.57
N ALA A 10 9.57 -6.16 5.01
CA ALA A 10 8.49 -7.11 5.31
C ALA A 10 8.43 -7.46 6.80
N VAL A 11 9.58 -7.73 7.43
CA VAL A 11 9.68 -8.00 8.88
C VAL A 11 9.24 -6.79 9.69
N ALA A 12 9.64 -5.58 9.30
CA ALA A 12 9.24 -4.34 9.97
C ALA A 12 7.72 -4.11 9.90
N ILE A 13 7.10 -4.37 8.74
CA ILE A 13 5.63 -4.29 8.58
C ILE A 13 4.95 -5.32 9.49
N ILE A 14 5.41 -6.57 9.50
CA ILE A 14 4.82 -7.62 10.35
C ILE A 14 4.97 -7.26 11.83
N ALA A 15 6.18 -6.88 12.27
CA ALA A 15 6.45 -6.50 13.64
C ALA A 15 5.63 -5.26 14.06
N GLY A 16 5.56 -4.24 13.21
CA GLY A 16 4.75 -3.04 13.44
C GLY A 16 3.26 -3.34 13.51
N SER A 17 2.76 -4.25 12.68
CA SER A 17 1.36 -4.70 12.69
C SER A 17 1.02 -5.43 14.00
N ILE A 18 1.91 -6.29 14.48
CA ILE A 18 1.74 -7.02 15.75
C ILE A 18 1.82 -6.06 16.94
N LEU A 19 2.80 -5.15 16.96
CA LEU A 19 2.93 -4.13 18.00
C LEU A 19 1.73 -3.18 18.03
N GLY A 20 1.21 -2.80 16.86
CA GLY A 20 0.01 -1.97 16.72
C GLY A 20 -1.25 -2.60 17.31
N ARG A 21 -1.32 -3.93 17.41
CA ARG A 21 -2.41 -4.64 18.10
C ARG A 21 -2.33 -4.52 19.63
N ILE A 22 -1.12 -4.35 20.17
CA ILE A 22 -0.87 -4.28 21.61
C ILE A 22 -1.01 -2.83 22.12
N PHE A 23 -0.77 -1.85 21.26
CA PHE A 23 -0.89 -0.43 21.60
C PHE A 23 -2.36 0.06 21.66
N PRO A 24 -2.64 1.13 22.43
CA PRO A 24 -3.96 1.75 22.46
C PRO A 24 -4.43 2.22 21.08
N SER A 25 -5.73 2.16 20.83
CA SER A 25 -6.31 2.64 19.58
C SER A 25 -5.96 4.10 19.32
N ILE A 26 -5.37 4.37 18.15
CA ILE A 26 -5.01 5.72 17.72
C ILE A 26 -6.31 6.53 17.50
N PRO A 27 -6.40 7.79 17.99
CA PRO A 27 -7.54 8.66 17.71
C PRO A 27 -7.78 8.83 16.20
N ASP A 28 -9.05 8.80 15.77
CA ASP A 28 -9.40 8.88 14.33
C ASP A 28 -8.85 10.14 13.64
N ARG A 29 -8.68 11.24 14.38
CA ARG A 29 -8.04 12.47 13.86
C ARG A 29 -6.59 12.23 13.44
N ILE A 30 -5.81 11.54 14.28
CA ILE A 30 -4.41 11.24 13.99
C ILE A 30 -4.33 10.29 12.80
N HIS A 31 -5.18 9.25 12.77
CA HIS A 31 -5.27 8.34 11.63
C HIS A 31 -5.55 9.10 10.31
N LYS A 32 -6.56 9.99 10.28
CA LYS A 32 -6.86 10.81 9.10
C LYS A 32 -5.68 11.69 8.68
N THR A 33 -5.02 12.37 9.62
CA THR A 33 -3.86 13.21 9.33
C THR A 33 -2.71 12.40 8.76
N VAL A 34 -2.42 11.23 9.32
CA VAL A 34 -1.36 10.32 8.81
C VAL A 34 -1.69 9.83 7.40
N MET A 35 -2.94 9.39 7.16
CA MET A 35 -3.38 8.93 5.84
C MET A 35 -3.30 10.03 4.78
N GLN A 36 -3.71 11.26 5.12
CA GLN A 36 -3.58 12.42 4.23
C GLN A 36 -2.11 12.78 3.97
N GLY A 37 -1.27 12.74 5.00
CA GLY A 37 0.18 12.97 4.87
C GLY A 37 0.86 11.94 3.95
N LEU A 38 0.53 10.66 4.11
CA LEU A 38 0.99 9.58 3.24
C LEU A 38 0.55 9.79 1.79
N GLY A 39 -0.71 10.17 1.57
CA GLY A 39 -1.23 10.49 0.24
C GLY A 39 -0.46 11.64 -0.42
N MET A 40 -0.22 12.73 0.30
CA MET A 40 0.59 13.84 -0.20
C MET A 40 2.03 13.42 -0.52
N ALA A 41 2.65 12.63 0.35
CA ALA A 41 4.00 12.12 0.13
C ALA A 41 4.10 11.26 -1.15
N ILE A 42 3.12 10.38 -1.37
CA ILE A 42 3.06 9.52 -2.56
C ILE A 42 2.91 10.37 -3.84
N VAL A 43 2.07 11.42 -3.82
CA VAL A 43 1.92 12.34 -4.95
C VAL A 43 3.24 13.04 -5.28
N ILE A 44 3.92 13.59 -4.26
CA ILE A 44 5.22 14.27 -4.44
C ILE A 44 6.26 13.30 -5.00
N LEU A 45 6.31 12.08 -4.48
CA LEU A 45 7.24 11.04 -4.93
C LEU A 45 6.97 10.64 -6.39
N GLY A 46 5.70 10.44 -6.76
CA GLY A 46 5.29 10.15 -8.13
C GLY A 46 5.66 11.26 -9.11
N ILE A 47 5.42 12.53 -8.75
CA ILE A 47 5.80 13.69 -9.57
C ILE A 47 7.32 13.75 -9.74
N THR A 48 8.07 13.57 -8.66
CA THR A 48 9.54 13.62 -8.70
C THR A 48 10.11 12.53 -9.61
N MET A 49 9.55 11.32 -9.59
CA MET A 49 9.95 10.22 -10.47
C MET A 49 9.53 10.45 -11.93
N ALA A 50 8.35 11.01 -12.14
CA ALA A 50 7.88 11.34 -13.48
C ALA A 50 8.78 12.40 -14.14
N ILE A 51 9.23 13.42 -13.39
CA ILE A 51 10.13 14.46 -13.91
C ILE A 51 11.52 13.91 -14.22
N LYS A 52 12.02 12.93 -13.46
CA LYS A 52 13.33 12.29 -13.72
C LYS A 52 13.33 11.36 -14.95
N THR A 53 12.18 11.04 -15.52
CA THR A 53 12.09 10.10 -16.64
C THR A 53 12.53 10.74 -17.96
N GLU A 54 13.52 10.17 -18.62
CA GLU A 54 13.98 10.62 -19.95
C GLU A 54 13.01 10.26 -21.08
N ASN A 55 12.24 9.17 -20.91
CA ASN A 55 11.33 8.63 -21.92
C ASN A 55 9.86 8.89 -21.57
N PHE A 56 9.43 10.15 -21.69
CA PHE A 56 8.07 10.57 -21.31
C PHE A 56 6.96 9.82 -22.07
N LEU A 57 7.20 9.43 -23.31
CA LEU A 57 6.24 8.67 -24.12
C LEU A 57 5.95 7.28 -23.52
N ILE A 58 6.99 6.59 -23.04
CA ILE A 58 6.87 5.26 -22.42
C ILE A 58 6.10 5.37 -21.10
N LEU A 59 6.33 6.44 -20.33
CA LEU A 59 5.58 6.72 -19.11
C LEU A 59 4.08 6.88 -19.39
N ILE A 60 3.71 7.70 -20.37
CA ILE A 60 2.29 7.90 -20.75
C ILE A 60 1.66 6.58 -21.17
N ILE A 61 2.31 5.83 -22.08
CA ILE A 61 1.78 4.56 -22.57
C ILE A 61 1.60 3.57 -21.42
N SER A 62 2.58 3.46 -20.51
CA SER A 62 2.51 2.56 -19.36
C SER A 62 1.39 2.95 -18.40
N LEU A 63 1.20 4.26 -18.16
CA LEU A 63 0.13 4.76 -17.29
C LEU A 63 -1.25 4.49 -17.88
N VAL A 64 -1.43 4.75 -19.18
CA VAL A 64 -2.70 4.49 -19.88
C VAL A 64 -3.00 2.99 -19.92
N LEU A 65 -2.04 2.17 -20.33
CA LEU A 65 -2.23 0.72 -20.41
C LEU A 65 -2.48 0.11 -19.03
N GLY A 66 -1.71 0.53 -18.02
CA GLY A 66 -1.89 0.07 -16.64
C GLY A 66 -3.24 0.48 -16.06
N GLY A 67 -3.66 1.74 -16.26
CA GLY A 67 -4.94 2.26 -15.79
C GLY A 67 -6.13 1.59 -16.45
N VAL A 68 -6.12 1.47 -17.79
CA VAL A 68 -7.18 0.78 -18.53
C VAL A 68 -7.24 -0.69 -18.15
N SER A 69 -6.09 -1.38 -18.06
CA SER A 69 -6.05 -2.78 -17.65
C SER A 69 -6.56 -2.98 -16.22
N GLY A 70 -6.17 -2.09 -15.29
CA GLY A 70 -6.64 -2.12 -13.90
C GLY A 70 -8.15 -1.90 -13.77
N GLU A 71 -8.70 -0.97 -14.56
CA GLU A 71 -10.14 -0.69 -14.61
C GLU A 71 -10.92 -1.85 -15.21
N LEU A 72 -10.46 -2.42 -16.33
CA LEU A 72 -11.09 -3.59 -16.96
C LEU A 72 -11.09 -4.81 -16.03
N LEU A 73 -10.00 -5.00 -15.27
CA LEU A 73 -9.90 -6.06 -14.26
C LEU A 73 -10.69 -5.74 -12.98
N LYS A 74 -11.22 -4.52 -12.85
CA LYS A 74 -11.91 -3.99 -11.67
C LYS A 74 -11.15 -4.30 -10.38
N VAL A 75 -9.85 -4.00 -10.36
CA VAL A 75 -8.93 -4.36 -9.26
C VAL A 75 -9.47 -3.89 -7.91
N GLU A 76 -9.94 -2.65 -7.84
CA GLU A 76 -10.51 -2.08 -6.62
C GLU A 76 -11.75 -2.86 -6.14
N TYR A 77 -12.69 -3.15 -7.05
CA TYR A 77 -13.90 -3.91 -6.72
C TYR A 77 -13.57 -5.32 -6.21
N ARG A 78 -12.62 -6.01 -6.86
CA ARG A 78 -12.19 -7.34 -6.43
C ARG A 78 -11.51 -7.31 -5.06
N LEU A 79 -10.77 -6.24 -4.76
CA LEU A 79 -10.13 -6.05 -3.46
C LEU A 79 -11.17 -5.78 -2.36
N GLN A 80 -12.20 -4.99 -2.64
CA GLN A 80 -13.35 -4.79 -1.74
C GLN A 80 -14.14 -6.10 -1.52
N GLN A 81 -14.43 -6.86 -2.60
CA GLN A 81 -15.08 -8.16 -2.49
C GLN A 81 -14.27 -9.16 -1.65
N PHE A 82 -12.95 -9.18 -1.84
CA PHE A 82 -12.06 -10.04 -1.06
C PHE A 82 -12.04 -9.62 0.42
N GLY A 83 -12.03 -8.31 0.70
CA GLY A 83 -12.18 -7.78 2.06
C GLY A 83 -13.48 -8.21 2.72
N GLY A 84 -14.61 -8.07 2.01
CA GLY A 84 -15.93 -8.49 2.51
C GLY A 84 -16.04 -10.01 2.70
N TRP A 85 -15.44 -10.80 1.81
CA TRP A 85 -15.34 -12.25 1.98
C TRP A 85 -14.50 -12.64 3.21
N LEU A 86 -13.41 -11.93 3.46
CA LEU A 86 -12.54 -12.17 4.61
C LEU A 86 -13.25 -11.77 5.91
N GLU A 87 -13.98 -10.66 5.91
CA GLU A 87 -14.81 -10.23 7.04
C GLU A 87 -15.86 -11.29 7.40
N GLN A 88 -16.56 -11.85 6.41
CA GLN A 88 -17.52 -12.94 6.64
C GLN A 88 -16.86 -14.20 7.22
N ARG A 89 -15.61 -14.50 6.82
CA ARG A 89 -14.89 -15.71 7.22
C ARG A 89 -14.19 -15.59 8.57
N VAL A 90 -13.75 -14.39 8.94
CA VAL A 90 -13.00 -14.11 10.19
C VAL A 90 -13.90 -13.53 11.29
N GLY A 91 -15.07 -12.97 10.94
CA GLY A 91 -15.97 -12.29 11.88
C GLY A 91 -17.46 -12.51 11.61
N GLY A 92 -17.87 -13.75 11.32
CA GLY A 92 -19.28 -14.10 11.18
C GLY A 92 -20.14 -13.72 12.40
N ALA A 93 -21.30 -13.09 12.14
CA ALA A 93 -22.51 -13.09 12.97
C ALA A 93 -22.68 -12.09 14.15
N GLY A 94 -21.97 -10.97 14.20
CA GLY A 94 -22.18 -9.93 15.24
C GLY A 94 -22.62 -8.58 14.68
N LYS A 95 -23.93 -8.36 14.52
CA LYS A 95 -24.50 -7.01 14.38
C LYS A 95 -24.29 -6.24 15.69
N GLU A 96 -23.13 -5.62 15.87
CA GLU A 96 -22.98 -4.52 16.84
C GLU A 96 -22.45 -3.29 16.13
N SER A 97 -23.27 -2.24 16.22
CA SER A 97 -23.26 -0.99 15.45
C SER A 97 -22.08 -0.04 15.80
N GLY A 98 -20.89 -0.59 16.08
CA GLY A 98 -19.72 0.20 16.49
C GLY A 98 -18.34 -0.38 16.14
N THR A 99 -18.26 -1.60 15.59
CA THR A 99 -16.97 -2.20 15.20
C THR A 99 -16.56 -1.69 13.82
N ARG A 100 -15.42 -1.00 13.73
CA ARG A 100 -14.84 -0.55 12.44
C ARG A 100 -14.85 -1.69 11.44
N ASN A 101 -15.37 -1.41 10.25
CA ASN A 101 -15.56 -2.37 9.15
C ASN A 101 -14.22 -3.09 8.86
N ILE A 102 -14.15 -4.40 9.12
CA ILE A 102 -12.90 -5.17 9.00
C ILE A 102 -12.44 -5.17 7.54
N ALA A 103 -13.39 -5.18 6.60
CA ALA A 103 -13.08 -5.04 5.18
C ALA A 103 -12.42 -3.70 4.86
N GLU A 104 -12.90 -2.59 5.46
CA GLU A 104 -12.31 -1.26 5.27
C GLU A 104 -10.89 -1.17 5.84
N GLY A 105 -10.66 -1.74 7.03
CA GLY A 105 -9.34 -1.84 7.63
C GLY A 105 -8.37 -2.69 6.80
N PHE A 106 -8.84 -3.81 6.25
CA PHE A 106 -8.06 -4.68 5.36
C PHE A 106 -7.70 -3.99 4.04
N VAL A 107 -8.67 -3.34 3.39
CA VAL A 107 -8.46 -2.58 2.14
C VAL A 107 -7.46 -1.46 2.39
N THR A 108 -7.66 -0.67 3.46
CA THR A 108 -6.76 0.42 3.82
C THR A 108 -5.34 -0.07 4.09
N ALA A 109 -5.18 -1.12 4.89
CA ALA A 109 -3.86 -1.69 5.17
C ALA A 109 -3.19 -2.24 3.89
N THR A 110 -3.94 -2.93 3.02
CA THR A 110 -3.40 -3.46 1.76
C THR A 110 -2.95 -2.32 0.84
N LEU A 111 -3.74 -1.25 0.73
CA LEU A 111 -3.39 -0.09 -0.09
C LEU A 111 -2.17 0.65 0.45
N VAL A 112 -2.07 0.81 1.78
CA VAL A 112 -0.95 1.52 2.42
C VAL A 112 0.35 0.71 2.37
N TYR A 113 0.29 -0.60 2.67
CA TYR A 113 1.50 -1.42 2.86
C TYR A 113 1.88 -2.23 1.62
N CYS A 114 0.91 -2.80 0.89
CA CYS A 114 1.21 -3.66 -0.25
C CYS A 114 1.25 -2.88 -1.57
N VAL A 115 0.34 -1.93 -1.74
CA VAL A 115 0.28 -1.05 -2.93
C VAL A 115 1.06 0.25 -2.71
N GLY A 116 1.52 0.50 -1.49
CA GLY A 116 2.33 1.66 -1.14
C GLY A 116 3.55 1.81 -2.06
N ALA A 117 3.86 3.05 -2.43
CA ALA A 117 4.91 3.37 -3.39
C ALA A 117 6.24 2.68 -3.07
N MET A 118 6.61 2.57 -1.78
CA MET A 118 7.86 1.95 -1.34
C MET A 118 7.89 0.41 -1.48
N ALA A 119 6.75 -0.29 -1.47
CA ALA A 119 6.73 -1.73 -1.70
C ALA A 119 7.04 -2.06 -3.18
N ILE A 120 6.45 -1.29 -4.09
CA ILE A 120 6.68 -1.40 -5.53
C ILE A 120 8.08 -0.89 -5.86
N LEU A 121 8.45 0.29 -5.39
CA LEU A 121 9.75 0.89 -5.67
C LEU A 121 10.90 0.06 -5.08
N GLY A 122 10.75 -0.44 -3.86
CA GLY A 122 11.78 -1.26 -3.22
C GLY A 122 12.02 -2.58 -3.96
N SER A 123 11.00 -3.18 -4.56
CA SER A 123 11.17 -4.39 -5.39
C SER A 123 11.78 -4.08 -6.76
N LEU A 124 11.40 -2.97 -7.39
CA LEU A 124 12.02 -2.50 -8.64
C LEU A 124 13.49 -2.13 -8.46
N GLU A 125 13.81 -1.37 -7.41
CA GLU A 125 15.18 -0.95 -7.10
C GLU A 125 16.05 -2.14 -6.70
N SER A 126 15.53 -3.10 -5.93
CA SER A 126 16.27 -4.33 -5.59
C SER A 126 16.54 -5.23 -6.80
N GLY A 127 15.64 -5.21 -7.80
CA GLY A 127 15.80 -5.97 -9.05
C GLY A 127 16.74 -5.30 -10.05
N ALA A 128 16.72 -3.97 -10.13
CA ALA A 128 17.53 -3.19 -11.08
C ALA A 128 18.93 -2.83 -10.53
N ASN A 129 19.06 -2.60 -9.22
CA ASN A 129 20.30 -2.27 -8.53
C ASN A 129 20.64 -3.38 -7.51
N LEU A 130 21.60 -4.24 -7.85
CA LEU A 130 22.07 -5.32 -6.96
C LEU A 130 22.85 -4.84 -5.71
N GLY A 131 22.74 -3.56 -5.33
CA GLY A 131 23.39 -2.98 -4.15
C GLY A 131 23.15 -1.48 -4.04
N GLY A 132 22.38 -1.06 -3.03
CA GLY A 132 22.13 0.35 -2.75
C GLY A 132 21.00 0.52 -1.74
N LEU A 133 21.18 -0.01 -0.52
CA LEU A 133 20.33 0.38 0.60
C LEU A 133 20.53 1.89 0.81
N PHE A 134 19.46 2.67 0.69
CA PHE A 134 19.41 4.08 1.07
C PHE A 134 20.49 4.96 0.44
N SER A 135 20.16 5.55 -0.70
CA SER A 135 20.68 6.88 -1.04
C SER A 135 19.52 7.88 -1.08
N PHE A 136 18.91 8.04 0.11
CA PHE A 136 17.81 8.95 0.51
C PHE A 136 16.42 8.70 -0.10
#